data_AF-A0A183D950-F1
#
_entry.id   AF-A0A183D950-F1
#
_cell.length_a   1.000
_cell.length_b   1.000
_cell.length_c   1.000
_cell.angle_alpha   90.00
_cell.angle_beta   90.00
_cell.angle_gamma   90.00
#
_symmetry.space_group_name_H-M   'P 1'
#
loop_
_entity.id
_entity.type
_entity.pdbx_description
1 polymer ?
#
loop_
_entity_poly.entity_id
_entity_poly.type
_entity_poly.pdbx_seq_one_letter_code
_entity_poly.pdbx_strand_id
1 'polypeptide(L)' 'LITLIRAEQGAAREEDVGSDYGISQVSDEHQVYIVEGDHDSFVQGKTSAKTVSIINDLIAESYNTSIEEV' A
#
# COMPACT_ATOMS: atom_id res chain seq x y z
N LEU A 1 5.23 -7.01 8.90
CA LEU A 1 5.19 -6.28 7.63
C LEU A 1 4.01 -5.31 7.58
N ILE A 2 4.28 -4.00 7.45
CA ILE A 2 3.26 -2.97 7.20
C ILE A 2 3.19 -2.66 5.70
N THR A 3 1.98 -2.61 5.14
CA THR A 3 1.75 -2.24 3.74
C THR A 3 1.13 -0.85 3.69
N LEU A 4 1.79 0.09 3.02
CA LEU A 4 1.23 1.38 2.64
C LEU A 4 0.77 1.34 1.19
N ILE A 5 -0.50 1.68 0.95
CA ILE A 5 -1.00 1.99 -0.39
C ILE A 5 -1.28 3.49 -0.43
N ARG A 6 -0.50 4.23 -1.21
CA ARG A 6 -0.62 5.68 -1.35
C ARG A 6 -1.04 6.08 -2.76
N ALA A 7 -1.82 7.15 -2.82
CA ALA A 7 -2.16 7.81 -4.07
C ALA A 7 -0.92 8.45 -4.72
N GLU A 8 -0.86 8.42 -6.04
CA GLU A 8 0.14 9.15 -6.84
C GLU A 8 -0.01 10.66 -6.62
N GLN A 9 -1.25 11.16 -6.62
CA GLN A 9 -1.56 12.54 -6.30
C GLN A 9 -1.73 12.67 -4.78
N GLY A 10 -0.59 12.78 -4.10
CA GLY A 10 -0.53 12.93 -2.65
C GLY A 10 -1.18 14.24 -2.18
N ALA A 11 -1.90 14.18 -1.05
CA ALA A 11 -2.43 15.37 -0.39
C ALA A 11 -1.36 16.12 0.43
N ALA A 12 -0.35 15.39 0.93
CA ALA A 12 0.78 15.93 1.65
C ALA A 12 1.99 16.05 0.72
N ARG A 13 2.82 17.09 0.92
CA ARG A 13 4.07 17.22 0.17
C ARG A 13 5.03 16.14 0.63
N GLU A 14 5.73 15.53 -0.33
CA GLU A 14 6.70 14.48 -0.04
C GLU A 14 7.82 14.95 0.91
N GLU A 15 8.13 16.24 0.91
CA GLU A 15 9.08 16.87 1.84
C GLU A 15 8.64 16.86 3.32
N ASP A 16 7.33 16.79 3.60
CA ASP A 16 6.80 16.83 4.98
C ASP A 16 6.69 15.42 5.60
N VAL A 17 6.44 14.39 4.78
CA VAL A 17 6.07 13.04 5.25
C VAL A 17 6.91 11.93 4.62
N GLY A 18 7.77 12.23 3.65
CA GLY A 18 8.55 11.23 2.93
C GLY A 18 7.74 10.40 1.93
N SER A 19 8.43 9.48 1.27
CA SER A 19 7.84 8.56 0.28
C SER A 19 6.97 7.47 0.93
N ASP A 20 7.16 7.20 2.22
CA ASP A 20 6.55 6.15 3.03
C ASP A 20 5.62 6.69 4.14
N TYR A 21 5.34 7.99 4.16
CA TYR A 21 4.54 8.66 5.19
C TYR A 21 5.06 8.47 6.62
N GLY A 22 6.38 8.34 6.79
CA GLY A 22 7.04 8.20 8.08
C GLY A 22 6.95 6.80 8.68
N ILE A 23 6.51 5.80 7.92
CA ILE A 23 6.42 4.41 8.40
C ILE A 23 7.80 3.85 8.78
N SER A 24 8.86 4.22 8.06
CA SER A 24 10.24 3.87 8.38
C SER A 24 10.70 4.35 9.76
N GLN A 25 10.03 5.34 10.37
CA GLN A 25 10.36 5.81 11.72
C GLN A 25 9.80 4.89 12.81
N VAL A 26 8.85 4.02 12.48
CA VAL A 26 8.13 3.17 13.44
C VAL A 26 8.17 1.69 13.08
N SER A 27 8.67 1.32 11.90
CA SER A 27 8.75 -0.06 11.45
C SER A 27 9.94 -0.30 10.51
N ASP A 28 10.77 -1.29 10.86
CA ASP A 28 11.91 -1.72 10.05
C ASP A 28 11.48 -2.45 8.76
N GLU A 29 10.30 -3.09 8.77
CA GLU A 29 9.77 -3.87 7.65
C GLU A 29 8.44 -3.30 7.16
N HIS A 30 8.53 -2.55 6.06
CA HIS A 30 7.37 -1.97 5.39
C HIS A 30 7.51 -2.05 3.86
N GLN A 31 6.37 -1.97 3.18
CA GLN A 31 6.28 -1.91 1.73
C GLN A 31 5.32 -0.79 1.30
N VAL A 32 5.64 -0.13 0.19
CA VAL A 32 4.86 1.00 -0.33
C VAL A 32 4.41 0.71 -1.76
N TYR A 33 3.11 0.79 -2.00
CA TYR A 33 2.49 0.71 -3.32
C TYR A 33 1.92 2.06 -3.71
N ILE A 34 2.14 2.47 -4.95
CA ILE A 34 1.58 3.70 -5.51
C ILE A 34 0.45 3.33 -6.48
N VAL A 35 -0.71 3.96 -6.27
CA VAL A 35 -1.91 3.77 -7.08
C VAL A 35 -2.37 5.09 -7.71
N GLU A 36 -3.00 4.98 -8.88
CA GLU A 36 -3.49 6.15 -9.62
C GLU A 36 -4.65 6.82 -8.87
N GLY A 37 -4.71 8.14 -8.97
CA GLY A 37 -5.71 8.97 -8.32
C GLY A 37 -5.14 9.83 -7.19
N ASP A 38 -6.05 10.42 -6.43
CA ASP A 38 -5.85 11.20 -5.21
C ASP A 38 -6.35 10.41 -3.99
N HIS A 39 -6.29 11.02 -2.79
CA HIS A 39 -6.69 10.39 -1.53
C HIS A 39 -8.12 9.81 -1.52
N ASP A 40 -9.04 10.40 -2.29
CA ASP A 40 -10.43 9.97 -2.35
C ASP A 40 -10.68 9.03 -3.53
N SER A 41 -10.08 9.32 -4.70
CA SER A 41 -10.41 8.61 -5.94
C SER A 41 -9.76 7.23 -6.05
N PHE A 42 -8.63 6.96 -5.38
CA PHE A 42 -7.97 5.65 -5.48
C PHE A 42 -8.76 4.47 -4.85
N VAL A 43 -9.77 4.78 -4.03
CA VAL A 43 -10.68 3.79 -3.41
C VAL A 43 -12.07 3.78 -4.04
N GLN A 44 -12.32 4.59 -5.06
CA GLN A 44 -13.63 4.75 -5.68
C GLN A 44 -13.69 4.18 -7.10
N GLY A 45 -14.87 3.75 -7.52
CA GLY A 45 -15.15 3.42 -8.92
C GLY A 45 -14.13 2.45 -9.54
N LYS A 46 -13.66 2.80 -10.75
CA LYS A 46 -12.74 1.96 -11.55
C LYS A 46 -11.30 1.97 -11.01
N THR A 47 -10.89 3.04 -10.34
CA THR A 47 -9.54 3.23 -9.77
C THR A 47 -9.31 2.33 -8.54
N SER A 48 -10.38 1.91 -7.87
CA SER A 48 -10.32 0.93 -6.77
C SER A 48 -9.81 -0.47 -7.17
N ALA A 49 -9.92 -0.84 -8.45
CA ALA A 49 -9.58 -2.19 -8.91
C ALA A 49 -8.10 -2.54 -8.65
N LYS A 50 -7.20 -1.57 -8.79
CA LYS A 50 -5.76 -1.76 -8.55
C LYS A 50 -5.48 -1.97 -7.06
N THR A 51 -6.11 -1.17 -6.20
CA THR A 51 -6.03 -1.31 -4.74
C THR A 51 -6.53 -2.68 -4.28
N VAL A 52 -7.66 -3.13 -4.83
CA VAL A 52 -8.23 -4.45 -4.52
C VAL A 52 -7.31 -5.58 -5.00
N SER A 53 -6.70 -5.47 -6.19
CA SER A 53 -5.72 -6.45 -6.67
C SER A 53 -4.55 -6.60 -5.71
N ILE A 54 -3.92 -5.48 -5.32
CA ILE A 54 -2.79 -5.49 -4.39
C ILE A 54 -3.17 -6.18 -3.08
N ILE A 55 -4.32 -5.85 -2.51
CA ILE A 55 -4.78 -6.48 -1.25
C ILE A 55 -4.99 -7.98 -1.43
N ASN A 56 -5.62 -8.42 -2.52
CA ASN A 56 -5.85 -9.83 -2.79
C ASN A 56 -4.54 -10.60 -2.98
N ASP A 57 -3.58 -10.03 -3.70
CA ASP A 57 -2.26 -10.62 -3.94
C ASP A 57 -1.51 -10.80 -2.62
N LEU A 58 -1.51 -9.77 -1.75
CA LEU A 58 -0.88 -9.83 -0.43
C LEU A 58 -1.54 -10.84 0.51
N ILE A 59 -2.86 -10.96 0.46
CA ILE A 59 -3.60 -11.97 1.21
C ILE A 59 -3.20 -13.36 0.70
N ALA A 60 -3.16 -13.57 -0.62
CA ALA A 60 -2.79 -14.84 -1.21
C ALA A 60 -1.34 -15.25 -0.89
N GLU A 61 -0.40 -14.30 -0.96
CA GLU A 61 1.00 -14.51 -0.54
C GLU A 61 1.09 -14.91 0.93
N SER A 62 0.37 -14.22 1.82
CA SER A 62 0.34 -14.56 3.25
C SER A 62 -0.19 -15.97 3.51
N TYR A 63 -1.17 -16.43 2.73
CA TYR A 63 -1.67 -17.79 2.83
C TYR A 63 -0.67 -18.82 2.29
N ASN A 64 0.00 -18.55 1.16
CA ASN A 64 1.01 -19.46 0.62
C ASN A 64 2.21 -19.63 1.56
N THR A 65 2.71 -18.54 2.15
CA THR A 65 3.78 -18.61 3.17
C THR A 65 3.38 -19.49 4.36
N SER A 66 2.10 -19.45 4.76
CA SER A 66 1.60 -20.28 5.87
C SER A 66 1.54 -21.78 5.54
N ILE A 67 1.58 -22.18 4.26
CA ILE A 67 1.53 -23.58 3.82
C ILE A 67 2.93 -24.15 3.57
N GLU A 68 3.91 -23.32 3.19
CA GLU A 68 5.30 -23.76 3.00
C GLU A 68 6.07 -23.97 4.32
N GLU A 69 5.58 -23.44 5.44
CA GLU A 69 6.16 -23.65 6.78
C GLU A 69 5.64 -24.91 7.51
N VAL A 70 4.87 -25.78 6.83
CA VAL A 70 4.29 -27.02 7.41
C VAL A 70 4.97 -28.29 6.89
#